data_AF-A0A401MWL5-F1
#
_entry.id   AF-A0A401MWL5-F1
#
_cell.length_a   1.000
_cell.length_b   1.000
_cell.length_c   1.000
_cell.angle_alpha   90.00
_cell.angle_beta   90.00
_cell.angle_gamma   90.00
#
_symmetry.space_group_name_H-M   'P 1'
#
loop_
_entity.id
_entity.type
_entity.pdbx_description
1 polymer ?
#
loop_
_entity_poly.entity_id
_entity_poly.type
_entity_poly.pdbx_seq_one_letter_code
_entity_poly.pdbx_strand_id
1 'polypeptide(L)'
;MAVIHHTTLKPTKLELLTAWLASRPWYSGCAGEPVLRKAGGFRLDDPRGEVGIEFMVVTDTADTPGPDPAAYLVPLTYRGAPLDGAEHALVGTMEHGVLGRRWAYDGCHDPVLVTQLLALIQGRVHAQDQNTTDAPDREVTRSCTGDGPALSALRTAAATDDEEGTELALPQGTTLRLHRLLRPAPDGTPALPAAPEATGHVAGAWNLPDGTRARGLFAVLQAGPRP
;
A
#
# COMPACT_ATOMS: atom_id res chain seq x y z
N MET A 1 15.13 -10.42 -2.09
CA MET A 1 15.15 -9.90 -0.71
C MET A 1 15.60 -8.44 -0.74
N ALA A 2 14.85 -7.55 -0.11
CA ALA A 2 15.09 -6.11 -0.13
C ALA A 2 15.86 -5.65 1.11
N VAL A 3 17.13 -5.29 0.94
CA VAL A 3 18.01 -4.77 2.01
C VAL A 3 17.61 -3.34 2.38
N ILE A 4 17.58 -3.00 3.67
CA ILE A 4 17.40 -1.62 4.15
C ILE A 4 18.76 -0.95 4.24
N HIS A 5 18.94 0.11 3.46
CA HIS A 5 20.11 0.97 3.59
C HIS A 5 19.78 2.16 4.48
N HIS A 6 20.52 2.30 5.60
CA HIS A 6 20.48 3.51 6.42
C HIS A 6 21.28 4.62 5.73
N THR A 7 20.62 5.33 4.80
CA THR A 7 21.23 6.40 4.01
C THR A 7 20.27 7.57 3.83
N THR A 8 20.78 8.66 3.27
CA THR A 8 19.96 9.79 2.86
C THR A 8 19.13 9.47 1.62
N LEU A 9 17.91 10.01 1.60
CA LEU A 9 17.01 10.09 0.45
C LEU A 9 16.71 11.57 0.20
N LYS A 10 16.87 12.04 -1.03
CA LYS A 10 16.56 13.44 -1.41
C LYS A 10 15.79 13.51 -2.74
N PRO A 11 14.54 13.99 -2.76
CA PRO A 11 13.68 14.27 -1.61
C PRO A 11 13.45 13.01 -0.76
N THR A 12 13.04 13.21 0.49
CA THR A 12 12.57 12.14 1.36
C THR A 12 11.25 11.57 0.84
N LYS A 13 10.90 10.35 1.28
CA LYS A 13 9.63 9.71 0.92
C LYS A 13 8.43 10.58 1.31
N LEU A 14 8.45 11.19 2.50
CA LEU A 14 7.36 12.02 2.97
C LEU A 14 7.22 13.30 2.14
N GLU A 15 8.32 13.96 1.76
CA GLU A 15 8.27 15.13 0.88
C GLU A 15 7.66 14.81 -0.49
N LEU A 16 7.99 13.65 -1.08
CA LEU A 16 7.33 13.21 -2.32
C LEU A 16 5.83 12.99 -2.12
N LEU A 17 5.44 12.38 -1.00
CA LEU A 17 4.02 12.13 -0.71
C LEU A 17 3.24 13.40 -0.43
N THR A 18 3.83 14.40 0.23
CA THR A 18 3.17 15.69 0.51
C THR A 18 2.72 16.36 -0.79
N ALA A 19 3.56 16.36 -1.83
CA ALA A 19 3.20 16.92 -3.13
C ALA A 19 2.17 16.06 -3.89
N TRP A 20 2.21 14.74 -3.72
CA TRP A 20 1.39 13.81 -4.49
C TRP A 20 -0.01 13.58 -3.90
N LEU A 21 -0.15 13.46 -2.58
CA LEU A 21 -1.41 13.09 -1.90
C LEU A 21 -2.56 14.05 -2.22
N ALA A 22 -2.29 15.36 -2.24
CA ALA A 22 -3.31 16.38 -2.52
C ALA A 22 -3.96 16.25 -3.92
N SER A 23 -3.34 15.49 -4.84
CA SER A 23 -3.88 15.23 -6.16
C SER A 23 -4.79 13.99 -6.24
N ARG A 24 -4.96 13.26 -5.13
CA ARG A 24 -5.70 12.00 -5.10
C ARG A 24 -7.14 12.21 -4.61
N PRO A 25 -8.15 11.52 -5.20
CA PRO A 25 -9.56 11.75 -4.86
C PRO A 25 -9.94 11.24 -3.47
N TRP A 26 -9.23 10.25 -2.93
CA TRP A 26 -9.43 9.70 -1.57
C TRP A 26 -8.73 10.51 -0.47
N TYR A 27 -7.93 11.53 -0.83
CA TYR A 27 -7.29 12.38 0.15
C TYR A 27 -8.28 13.41 0.70
N SER A 28 -8.55 13.35 1.99
CA SER A 28 -9.54 14.20 2.67
C SER A 28 -8.93 15.29 3.54
N GLY A 29 -7.68 15.68 3.31
CA GLY A 29 -7.00 16.72 4.07
C GLY A 29 -7.58 18.12 3.85
N CYS A 30 -7.34 19.02 4.81
CA CYS A 30 -7.84 20.40 4.78
C CYS A 30 -7.05 21.32 3.84
N ALA A 31 -7.50 22.58 3.70
CA ALA A 31 -7.05 23.59 2.73
C ALA A 31 -5.59 24.10 2.89
N GLY A 32 -4.69 23.31 3.47
CA GLY A 32 -3.27 23.61 3.65
C GLY A 32 -2.35 22.50 3.12
N GLU A 33 -1.04 22.71 3.20
CA GLU A 33 -0.07 21.68 2.83
C GLU A 33 -0.10 20.51 3.84
N PRO A 34 -0.16 19.24 3.39
CA PRO A 34 -0.17 18.09 4.28
C PRO A 34 1.07 18.04 5.18
N VAL A 35 0.89 17.79 6.48
CA VAL A 35 2.00 17.56 7.43
C VAL A 35 2.05 16.08 7.77
N LEU A 36 2.73 15.34 6.90
CA LEU A 36 2.74 13.88 6.95
C LEU A 36 3.69 13.33 8.02
N ARG A 37 3.21 12.34 8.78
CA ARG A 37 4.02 11.52 9.66
C ARG A 37 3.88 10.06 9.30
N LYS A 38 4.99 9.32 9.32
CA LYS A 38 4.97 7.86 9.16
C LYS A 38 4.34 7.24 10.42
N ALA A 39 3.25 6.49 10.23
CA ALA A 39 2.48 5.87 11.31
C ALA A 39 2.61 4.33 11.32
N GLY A 40 3.07 3.73 10.23
CA GLY A 40 3.19 2.27 10.12
C GLY A 40 3.51 1.85 8.71
N GLY A 41 3.28 0.58 8.43
CA GLY A 41 3.55 0.00 7.12
C GLY A 41 4.39 -1.27 7.19
N PHE A 42 4.57 -1.89 6.04
CA PHE A 42 5.33 -3.12 5.85
C PHE A 42 5.98 -3.12 4.46
N ARG A 43 6.82 -4.11 4.19
CA ARG A 43 7.49 -4.30 2.90
C ARG A 43 7.17 -5.67 2.32
N LEU A 44 7.34 -5.78 1.01
CA LEU A 44 7.38 -7.07 0.33
C LEU A 44 8.68 -7.19 -0.45
N ASP A 45 9.10 -8.43 -0.67
CA ASP A 45 10.29 -8.72 -1.45
C ASP A 45 9.91 -8.89 -2.92
N ASP A 46 10.61 -8.18 -3.81
CA ASP A 46 10.62 -8.55 -5.22
C ASP A 46 11.44 -9.85 -5.40
N PRO A 47 10.87 -10.91 -6.02
CA PRO A 47 11.59 -12.14 -6.34
C PRO A 47 12.84 -11.91 -7.20
N ARG A 48 12.86 -10.88 -8.04
CA ARG A 48 14.01 -10.51 -8.87
C ARG A 48 14.98 -9.55 -8.17
N GLY A 49 14.56 -8.92 -7.07
CA GLY A 49 15.36 -7.96 -6.33
C GLY A 49 15.62 -6.63 -7.07
N GLU A 50 14.84 -6.32 -8.10
CA GLU A 50 14.99 -5.12 -8.94
C GLU A 50 14.11 -3.97 -8.43
N VAL A 51 12.98 -4.28 -7.79
CA VAL A 51 11.98 -3.31 -7.32
C VAL A 51 11.89 -3.32 -5.80
N GLY A 52 12.03 -2.15 -5.17
CA GLY A 52 11.69 -1.99 -3.77
C GLY A 52 10.18 -1.86 -3.60
N ILE A 53 9.55 -2.67 -2.76
CA ILE A 53 8.10 -2.69 -2.54
C ILE A 53 7.81 -2.30 -1.08
N GLU A 54 7.03 -1.25 -0.87
CA GLU A 54 6.69 -0.74 0.46
C GLU A 54 5.21 -0.36 0.50
N PHE A 55 4.56 -0.67 1.62
CA PHE A 55 3.22 -0.19 1.95
C PHE A 55 3.39 0.73 3.15
N MET A 56 3.35 2.04 2.94
CA MET A 56 3.53 3.01 4.00
C MET A 56 2.17 3.44 4.55
N VAL A 57 2.01 3.48 5.88
CA VAL A 57 0.90 4.18 6.50
C VAL A 57 1.39 5.55 6.95
N VAL A 58 0.72 6.60 6.47
CA VAL A 58 0.99 7.99 6.86
C VAL A 58 -0.23 8.61 7.49
N THR A 59 -0.05 9.46 8.49
CA THR A 59 -1.11 10.32 9.01
C THR A 59 -0.84 11.76 8.60
N ASP A 60 -1.88 12.48 8.22
CA ASP A 60 -1.79 13.93 8.05
C ASP A 60 -2.10 14.61 9.38
N THR A 61 -1.13 15.35 9.91
CA THR A 61 -1.25 16.08 11.18
C THR A 61 -1.44 17.57 10.99
N ALA A 62 -1.68 18.03 9.75
CA ALA A 62 -2.13 19.39 9.52
C ALA A 62 -3.46 19.61 10.26
N ASP A 63 -3.61 20.75 10.94
CA ASP A 63 -4.74 21.14 11.80
C ASP A 63 -6.09 20.74 11.15
N THR A 64 -6.60 19.56 11.52
CA THR A 64 -7.85 19.01 10.99
C THR A 64 -8.90 19.16 12.08
N PRO A 65 -10.01 19.88 11.86
CA PRO A 65 -11.11 19.88 12.80
C PRO A 65 -11.78 18.50 12.80
N GLY A 66 -11.43 17.66 13.78
CA GLY A 66 -11.95 16.30 13.95
C GLY A 66 -11.28 15.60 15.13
N PRO A 67 -11.87 14.51 15.67
CA PRO A 67 -11.35 13.83 16.85
C PRO A 67 -10.03 13.08 16.61
N ASP A 68 -9.77 12.60 15.39
CA ASP A 68 -8.53 11.89 15.01
C ASP A 68 -8.12 12.20 13.57
N PRO A 69 -6.81 12.35 13.26
CA PRO A 69 -6.35 12.54 11.90
C PRO A 69 -6.49 11.28 11.06
N ALA A 70 -6.86 11.46 9.79
CA ALA A 70 -6.97 10.39 8.82
C ALA A 70 -5.62 9.67 8.63
N ALA A 71 -5.68 8.33 8.58
CA ALA A 71 -4.54 7.48 8.24
C ALA A 71 -4.67 7.01 6.79
N TYR A 72 -3.61 7.17 6.01
CA TYR A 72 -3.57 6.84 4.60
C TYR A 72 -2.58 5.71 4.31
N LEU A 73 -3.02 4.70 3.56
CA LEU A 73 -2.18 3.63 3.04
C LEU A 73 -1.65 3.99 1.67
N VAL A 74 -0.33 3.99 1.52
CA VAL A 74 0.37 4.30 0.27
C VAL A 74 1.30 3.15 -0.13
N PRO A 75 0.83 2.23 -0.99
CA PRO A 75 1.70 1.33 -1.73
C PRO A 75 2.65 2.12 -2.64
N LEU A 76 3.95 1.85 -2.54
CA LEU A 76 5.01 2.49 -3.30
C LEU A 76 5.93 1.44 -3.90
N THR A 77 6.32 1.66 -5.16
CA THR A 77 7.45 0.96 -5.77
C THR A 77 8.61 1.89 -6.06
N TYR A 78 9.82 1.40 -5.82
CA TYR A 78 11.06 2.11 -6.09
C TYR A 78 11.87 1.37 -7.14
N ARG A 79 12.02 1.98 -8.32
CA ARG A 79 12.74 1.41 -9.46
C ARG A 79 14.05 2.12 -9.74
N GLY A 80 15.02 1.40 -10.28
CA GLY A 80 16.31 1.96 -10.72
C GLY A 80 16.28 2.60 -12.11
N ALA A 81 15.15 2.56 -12.80
CA ALA A 81 14.90 3.19 -14.10
C ALA A 81 13.40 3.57 -14.20
N PRO A 82 13.01 4.45 -15.14
CA PRO A 82 11.61 4.71 -15.44
C PRO A 82 10.83 3.44 -15.78
N LEU A 83 9.52 3.44 -15.51
CA LEU A 83 8.60 2.37 -15.87
C LEU A 83 7.74 2.85 -17.04
N ASP A 84 7.94 2.25 -18.21
CA ASP A 84 7.23 2.62 -19.44
C ASP A 84 5.72 2.44 -19.28
N GLY A 85 4.94 3.46 -19.63
CA GLY A 85 3.48 3.44 -19.58
C GLY A 85 2.88 3.64 -18.18
N ALA A 86 3.70 3.98 -17.18
CA ALA A 86 3.27 4.31 -15.82
C ALA A 86 3.60 5.76 -15.43
N GLU A 87 3.79 6.66 -16.40
CA GLU A 87 4.16 8.05 -16.18
C GLU A 87 3.10 8.79 -15.35
N HIS A 88 1.82 8.48 -15.55
CA HIS A 88 0.70 9.04 -14.77
C HIS A 88 0.71 8.62 -13.30
N ALA A 89 1.41 7.54 -12.97
CA ALA A 89 1.53 6.99 -11.63
C ALA A 89 2.84 7.40 -10.94
N LEU A 90 3.68 8.21 -11.59
CA LEU A 90 4.92 8.69 -10.99
C LEU A 90 4.62 9.63 -9.82
N VAL A 91 5.02 9.23 -8.62
CA VAL A 91 4.95 10.07 -7.41
C VAL A 91 6.10 11.08 -7.44
N GLY A 92 7.28 10.64 -7.88
CA GLY A 92 8.44 11.51 -8.08
C GLY A 92 9.74 10.74 -8.22
N THR A 93 10.86 11.46 -8.26
CA THR A 93 12.21 10.86 -8.27
C THR A 93 13.00 11.30 -7.05
N MET A 94 13.83 10.42 -6.51
CA MET A 94 14.70 10.66 -5.37
C MET A 94 16.13 10.17 -5.63
N GLU A 95 17.12 10.81 -5.04
CA GLU A 95 18.50 10.33 -4.96
C GLU A 95 18.68 9.51 -3.69
N HIS A 96 19.08 8.26 -3.84
CA HIS A 96 19.39 7.34 -2.75
C HIS A 96 20.90 7.21 -2.60
N GLY A 97 21.46 7.54 -1.42
CA GLY A 97 22.92 7.64 -1.27
C GLY A 97 23.74 6.39 -1.61
N VAL A 98 23.16 5.19 -1.51
CA VAL A 98 23.79 3.92 -1.93
C VAL A 98 23.37 3.46 -3.33
N LEU A 99 22.09 3.60 -3.66
CA LEU A 99 21.47 2.97 -4.83
C LEU A 99 21.35 3.95 -6.02
N GLY A 100 21.78 5.20 -5.88
CA GLY A 100 21.65 6.25 -6.89
C GLY A 100 20.21 6.72 -7.08
N ARG A 101 19.91 7.28 -8.24
CA ARG A 101 18.58 7.79 -8.58
C ARG A 101 17.53 6.68 -8.57
N ARG A 102 16.37 6.99 -8.01
CA ARG A 102 15.21 6.10 -7.90
C ARG A 102 13.95 6.81 -8.35
N TRP A 103 13.08 6.06 -9.03
CA TRP A 103 11.76 6.50 -9.44
C TRP A 103 10.74 5.85 -8.50
N ALA A 104 9.96 6.68 -7.82
CA ALA A 104 8.89 6.26 -6.93
C ALA A 104 7.56 6.34 -7.67
N TYR A 105 6.82 5.23 -7.72
CA TYR A 105 5.50 5.15 -8.34
C TYR A 105 4.44 4.79 -7.30
N ASP A 106 3.20 5.18 -7.57
CA ASP A 106 2.05 4.60 -6.92
C ASP A 106 1.97 3.13 -7.29
N GLY A 107 2.16 2.28 -6.28
CA GLY A 107 2.34 0.86 -6.41
C GLY A 107 1.19 0.12 -7.08
N CYS A 108 -0.02 0.67 -7.03
CA CYS A 108 -1.19 0.09 -7.68
C CYS A 108 -1.05 0.00 -9.21
N HIS A 109 -0.20 0.82 -9.82
CA HIS A 109 0.07 0.78 -11.26
C HIS A 109 1.32 -0.03 -11.61
N ASP A 110 2.00 -0.63 -10.62
CA ASP A 110 3.19 -1.42 -10.81
C ASP A 110 2.86 -2.93 -10.76
N PRO A 111 3.05 -3.69 -11.85
CA PRO A 111 2.69 -5.11 -11.89
C PRO A 111 3.45 -5.95 -10.87
N VAL A 112 4.65 -5.55 -10.45
CA VAL A 112 5.44 -6.28 -9.45
C VAL A 112 4.77 -6.18 -8.09
N LEU A 113 4.31 -4.99 -7.68
CA LEU A 113 3.62 -4.82 -6.40
C LEU A 113 2.26 -5.54 -6.42
N VAL A 114 1.47 -5.41 -7.49
CA VAL A 114 0.17 -6.10 -7.60
C VAL A 114 0.35 -7.62 -7.48
N THR A 115 1.36 -8.18 -8.16
CA THR A 115 1.68 -9.61 -8.07
C THR A 115 2.09 -10.02 -6.66
N GLN A 116 2.95 -9.25 -6.00
CA GLN A 116 3.40 -9.56 -4.64
C GLN A 116 2.29 -9.40 -3.60
N LEU A 117 1.40 -8.42 -3.76
CA LEU A 117 0.25 -8.24 -2.87
C LEU A 117 -0.72 -9.44 -2.97
N LEU A 118 -0.99 -9.91 -4.18
CA LEU A 118 -1.81 -11.12 -4.38
C LEU A 118 -1.12 -12.37 -3.84
N ALA A 119 0.19 -12.49 -4.03
CA ALA A 119 0.99 -13.57 -3.43
C ALA A 119 0.93 -13.53 -1.89
N LEU A 120 0.91 -12.33 -1.28
CA LEU A 120 0.75 -12.16 0.16
C LEU A 120 -0.63 -12.64 0.61
N ILE A 121 -1.70 -12.23 -0.08
CA ILE A 121 -3.08 -12.66 0.22
C ILE A 121 -3.17 -14.19 0.19
N GLN A 122 -2.55 -14.82 -0.82
CA GLN A 122 -2.50 -16.28 -1.00
C GLN A 122 -1.52 -16.99 -0.04
N GLY A 123 -0.79 -16.26 0.79
CA GLY A 123 0.18 -16.82 1.73
C GLY A 123 1.44 -17.40 1.09
N ARG A 124 1.74 -17.04 -0.17
CA ARG A 124 2.94 -17.48 -0.90
C ARG A 124 4.19 -16.68 -0.54
N VAL A 125 4.00 -15.46 -0.02
CA VAL A 125 5.06 -14.59 0.51
C VAL A 125 4.65 -14.03 1.88
N HIS A 126 5.62 -13.48 2.59
CA HIS A 126 5.43 -12.87 3.91
C HIS A 126 5.67 -11.37 3.86
N ALA A 127 4.91 -10.63 4.67
CA ALA A 127 5.19 -9.24 4.94
C ALA A 127 6.50 -9.13 5.74
N GLN A 128 7.33 -8.16 5.37
CA GLN A 128 8.59 -7.87 6.03
C GLN A 128 8.48 -6.57 6.82
N ASP A 129 9.20 -6.50 7.93
CA ASP A 129 9.34 -5.32 8.75
C ASP A 129 9.92 -4.17 7.91
N GLN A 130 9.34 -3.00 8.11
CA GLN A 130 9.69 -1.82 7.32
C GLN A 130 10.98 -1.11 7.79
N ASN A 131 11.52 -1.46 8.95
CA ASN A 131 12.69 -0.83 9.56
C ASN A 131 13.87 -1.81 9.77
N THR A 132 13.61 -3.12 9.70
CA THR A 132 14.57 -4.19 9.96
C THR A 132 14.70 -5.08 8.73
N THR A 133 15.94 -5.34 8.31
CA THR A 133 16.19 -6.26 7.18
C THR A 133 15.94 -7.71 7.63
N ASP A 134 15.32 -8.51 6.76
CA ASP A 134 15.11 -9.95 6.95
C ASP A 134 14.34 -10.32 8.24
N ALA A 135 13.40 -9.47 8.62
CA ALA A 135 12.53 -9.68 9.76
C ALA A 135 11.07 -9.70 9.28
N PRO A 136 10.31 -10.80 9.46
CA PRO A 136 8.89 -10.81 9.14
C PRO A 136 8.10 -9.83 10.01
N ASP A 137 7.17 -9.10 9.40
CA ASP A 137 6.19 -8.29 10.12
C ASP A 137 5.07 -9.21 10.64
N ARG A 138 4.95 -9.30 11.97
CA ARG A 138 3.98 -10.17 12.64
C ARG A 138 2.62 -9.50 12.88
N GLU A 139 2.50 -8.21 12.64
CA GLU A 139 1.24 -7.47 12.78
C GLU A 139 0.45 -7.41 11.47
N VAL A 140 1.09 -7.73 10.34
CA VAL A 140 0.40 -7.94 9.08
C VAL A 140 -0.23 -9.32 9.03
N THR A 141 -1.55 -9.36 8.91
CA THR A 141 -2.32 -10.59 8.79
C THR A 141 -2.96 -10.70 7.41
N ARG A 142 -3.28 -11.93 7.01
CA ARG A 142 -3.87 -12.25 5.72
C ARG A 142 -4.77 -13.46 5.82
N SER A 143 -5.84 -13.47 5.02
CA SER A 143 -6.61 -14.69 4.75
C SER A 143 -6.97 -14.76 3.27
N CYS A 144 -7.19 -15.97 2.78
CA CYS A 144 -7.73 -16.23 1.45
C CYS A 144 -8.58 -17.50 1.50
N THR A 145 -9.71 -17.50 0.80
CA THR A 145 -10.55 -18.67 0.56
C THR A 145 -10.26 -19.19 -0.85
N GLY A 146 -9.97 -20.49 -0.95
CA GLY A 146 -9.57 -21.13 -2.20
C GLY A 146 -8.16 -20.76 -2.68
N ASP A 147 -7.85 -21.05 -3.94
CA ASP A 147 -6.50 -20.89 -4.51
C ASP A 147 -6.17 -19.45 -5.00
N GLY A 148 -7.14 -18.52 -4.89
CA GLY A 148 -7.06 -17.15 -5.39
C GLY A 148 -6.79 -17.05 -6.91
N PRO A 149 -6.63 -15.84 -7.47
CA PRO A 149 -6.38 -15.66 -8.90
C PRO A 149 -4.98 -16.14 -9.31
N ALA A 150 -4.86 -16.63 -10.55
CA ALA A 150 -3.58 -17.05 -11.11
C ALA A 150 -2.63 -15.85 -11.29
N LEU A 151 -1.50 -15.85 -10.59
CA LEU A 151 -0.51 -14.75 -10.61
C LEU A 151 0.19 -14.60 -11.97
N SER A 152 0.36 -15.71 -12.71
CA SER A 152 1.04 -15.77 -14.00
C SER A 152 0.27 -15.11 -15.15
N ALA A 153 -1.00 -14.74 -14.94
CA ALA A 153 -1.87 -14.14 -15.96
C ALA A 153 -2.17 -12.66 -15.70
N LEU A 154 -1.54 -12.04 -14.70
CA LEU A 154 -1.75 -10.63 -14.39
C LEU A 154 -1.11 -9.75 -15.47
N ARG A 155 -1.93 -9.25 -16.39
CA ARG A 155 -1.60 -8.00 -17.10
C ARG A 155 -1.76 -6.84 -16.12
N THR A 156 -1.18 -5.68 -16.45
CA THR A 156 -1.39 -4.45 -15.68
C THR A 156 -2.87 -4.26 -15.42
N ALA A 157 -3.28 -4.46 -14.17
CA ALA A 157 -4.65 -4.25 -13.76
C ALA A 157 -4.97 -2.76 -13.95
N ALA A 158 -6.12 -2.46 -14.54
CA ALA A 158 -6.58 -1.07 -14.57
C ALA A 158 -6.89 -0.69 -13.12
N ALA A 159 -6.08 0.23 -12.57
CA ALA A 159 -6.28 0.79 -11.25
C ALA A 159 -7.14 2.05 -11.37
N THR A 160 -8.23 2.10 -10.62
CA THR A 160 -9.15 3.25 -10.57
C THR A 160 -9.26 3.73 -9.13
N ASP A 161 -8.99 5.01 -8.90
CA ASP A 161 -9.18 5.62 -7.59
C ASP A 161 -10.64 6.09 -7.41
N ASP A 162 -11.15 5.98 -6.18
CA ASP A 162 -12.39 6.61 -5.72
C ASP A 162 -12.16 7.37 -4.40
N GLU A 163 -13.23 7.73 -3.69
CA GLU A 163 -13.16 8.52 -2.44
C GLU A 163 -12.58 7.74 -1.24
N GLU A 164 -12.50 6.42 -1.29
CA GLU A 164 -12.04 5.60 -0.16
C GLU A 164 -10.77 4.79 -0.48
N GLY A 165 -10.48 4.56 -1.76
CA GLY A 165 -9.44 3.62 -2.14
C GLY A 165 -9.07 3.58 -3.61
N THR A 166 -8.37 2.49 -3.95
CA THR A 166 -8.05 2.13 -5.33
C THR A 166 -8.62 0.73 -5.60
N GLU A 167 -9.34 0.58 -6.69
CA GLU A 167 -9.81 -0.71 -7.19
C GLU A 167 -8.92 -1.17 -8.35
N LEU A 168 -8.48 -2.43 -8.29
CA LEU A 168 -7.73 -3.11 -9.34
C LEU A 168 -8.63 -4.17 -9.97
N ALA A 169 -8.95 -4.02 -11.26
CA ALA A 169 -9.65 -5.03 -12.02
C ALA A 169 -8.69 -6.19 -12.36
N LEU A 170 -9.00 -7.39 -11.85
CA LEU A 170 -8.21 -8.60 -12.08
C LEU A 170 -8.93 -9.54 -13.07
N PRO A 171 -8.23 -10.54 -13.63
CA PRO A 171 -8.85 -11.54 -14.48
C PRO A 171 -10.02 -12.29 -13.79
N GLN A 172 -10.88 -12.90 -14.61
CA GLN A 172 -12.05 -13.68 -14.16
C GLN A 172 -13.07 -12.88 -13.33
N GLY A 173 -13.13 -11.55 -13.51
CA GLY A 173 -14.07 -10.67 -12.81
C GLY A 173 -13.75 -10.46 -11.34
N THR A 174 -12.55 -10.86 -10.90
CA THR A 174 -12.08 -10.62 -9.53
C THR A 174 -11.66 -9.15 -9.41
N THR A 175 -11.91 -8.53 -8.26
CA THR A 175 -11.42 -7.18 -7.95
C THR A 175 -10.56 -7.21 -6.71
N LEU A 176 -9.50 -6.39 -6.70
CA LEU A 176 -8.68 -6.16 -5.52
C LEU A 176 -8.84 -4.71 -5.11
N ARG A 177 -9.49 -4.51 -3.96
CA ARG A 177 -9.71 -3.21 -3.34
C ARG A 177 -8.58 -2.92 -2.37
N LEU A 178 -7.85 -1.82 -2.57
CA LEU A 178 -6.94 -1.26 -1.58
C LEU A 178 -7.63 -0.10 -0.86
N HIS A 179 -7.71 -0.18 0.46
CA HIS A 179 -8.23 0.91 1.29
C HIS A 179 -7.13 1.95 1.45
N ARG A 180 -7.27 3.08 0.75
CA ARG A 180 -6.32 4.19 0.84
C ARG A 180 -6.59 5.04 2.05
N LEU A 181 -7.86 5.25 2.39
CA LEU A 181 -8.28 5.82 3.67
C LEU A 181 -8.53 4.69 4.68
N LEU A 182 -7.66 4.57 5.68
CA LEU A 182 -7.73 3.50 6.67
C LEU A 182 -8.73 3.84 7.78
N ARG A 183 -9.57 2.85 8.11
CA ARG A 183 -10.50 2.93 9.24
C ARG A 183 -10.10 1.92 10.31
N PRO A 184 -9.96 2.34 11.58
CA PRO A 184 -9.76 1.41 12.69
C PRO A 184 -10.92 0.41 12.77
N ALA A 185 -10.61 -0.86 12.99
CA ALA A 185 -11.60 -1.88 13.28
C ALA A 185 -12.23 -1.61 14.66
N PRO A 186 -13.57 -1.68 14.81
CA PRO A 186 -14.26 -1.33 16.05
C PRO A 186 -13.72 -2.03 17.31
N ASP A 187 -13.35 -3.31 17.19
CA ASP A 187 -12.82 -4.13 18.30
C ASP A 187 -11.32 -4.45 18.13
N GLY A 188 -10.60 -3.69 17.30
CA GLY A 188 -9.18 -3.95 16.97
C GLY A 188 -8.93 -5.25 16.20
N THR A 189 -9.99 -5.99 15.85
CA THR A 189 -9.95 -7.21 15.05
C THR A 189 -10.48 -6.88 13.66
N PRO A 190 -9.61 -6.86 12.63
CA PRO A 190 -10.05 -6.69 11.25
C PRO A 190 -10.99 -7.83 10.86
N ALA A 191 -12.27 -7.53 10.69
CA ALA A 191 -13.25 -8.47 10.18
C ALA A 191 -13.35 -8.30 8.67
N LEU A 192 -13.42 -9.42 7.94
CA LEU A 192 -13.82 -9.39 6.54
C LEU A 192 -15.23 -8.78 6.43
N PRO A 193 -15.52 -7.96 5.41
CA PRO A 193 -16.89 -7.60 5.10
C PRO A 193 -17.74 -8.87 4.99
N ALA A 194 -18.96 -8.86 5.54
CA ALA A 194 -19.85 -10.01 5.48
C ALA A 194 -20.06 -10.43 4.01
N ALA A 195 -19.67 -11.66 3.67
CA ALA A 195 -19.72 -12.20 2.32
C ALA A 195 -21.15 -12.19 1.74
N PRO A 196 -21.29 -12.01 0.42
CA PRO A 196 -21.02 -13.14 -0.48
C PRO A 196 -19.73 -13.05 -1.30
N GLU A 197 -18.98 -11.95 -1.24
CA GLU A 197 -18.00 -11.61 -2.30
C GLU A 197 -16.53 -11.54 -1.85
N ALA A 198 -16.21 -11.27 -0.58
CA ALA A 198 -14.82 -11.19 -0.12
C ALA A 198 -14.17 -12.59 -0.01
N THR A 199 -13.14 -12.82 -0.81
CA THR A 199 -12.39 -14.09 -0.90
C THR A 199 -10.98 -13.99 -0.31
N GLY A 200 -10.52 -12.82 0.10
CA GLY A 200 -9.27 -12.67 0.83
C GLY A 200 -9.04 -11.26 1.33
N HIS A 201 -8.08 -11.09 2.23
CA HIS A 201 -7.67 -9.78 2.70
C HIS A 201 -6.23 -9.73 3.17
N VAL A 202 -5.73 -8.51 3.28
CA VAL A 202 -4.57 -8.14 4.09
C VAL A 202 -5.02 -7.10 5.10
N ALA A 203 -4.64 -7.27 6.36
CA ALA A 203 -4.82 -6.30 7.41
C ALA A 203 -3.50 -5.99 8.09
N GLY A 204 -3.41 -4.83 8.72
CA GLY A 204 -2.22 -4.43 9.45
C GLY A 204 -2.54 -3.43 10.55
N ALA A 205 -1.47 -2.94 11.18
CA ALA A 205 -1.55 -2.05 12.32
C ALA A 205 -0.76 -0.75 12.07
N TRP A 206 -1.25 0.34 12.64
CA TRP A 206 -0.59 1.65 12.58
C TRP A 206 -0.74 2.40 13.90
N ASN A 207 0.15 3.37 14.11
CA ASN A 207 0.14 4.24 15.28
C ASN A 207 -0.83 5.40 15.05
N LEU A 208 -1.68 5.66 16.03
CA LEU A 208 -2.43 6.90 16.13
C LEU A 208 -1.56 7.99 16.78
N PRO A 209 -1.91 9.28 16.62
CA PRO A 209 -1.11 10.37 17.18
C PRO A 209 -1.01 10.37 18.71
N ASP A 210 -2.01 9.80 19.39
CA ASP A 210 -2.03 9.63 20.84
C ASP A 210 -1.10 8.49 21.33
N GLY A 211 -0.42 7.80 20.41
CA GLY A 211 0.49 6.70 20.67
C GLY A 211 -0.19 5.33 20.77
N THR A 212 -1.51 5.25 20.64
CA THR A 212 -2.23 3.98 20.62
C THR A 212 -2.07 3.27 19.26
N ARG A 213 -2.37 1.96 19.23
CA ARG A 213 -2.29 1.13 18.01
C ARG A 213 -3.70 0.89 17.47
N ALA A 214 -3.93 1.31 16.23
CA ALA A 214 -5.10 0.92 15.46
C ALA A 214 -4.77 -0.27 14.55
N ARG A 215 -5.81 -1.04 14.19
CA ARG A 215 -5.75 -2.17 13.26
C ARG A 215 -6.91 -2.08 12.28
N GLY A 216 -6.71 -2.53 11.05
CA GLY A 216 -7.74 -2.45 10.02
C GLY A 216 -7.34 -3.10 8.71
N LEU A 217 -8.28 -3.18 7.78
CA LEU A 217 -8.06 -3.76 6.46
C LEU A 217 -7.23 -2.82 5.59
N PHE A 218 -6.21 -3.38 4.94
CA PHE A 218 -5.39 -2.69 3.95
C PHE A 218 -5.85 -3.03 2.53
N ALA A 219 -6.17 -4.29 2.29
CA ALA A 219 -6.66 -4.75 0.99
C ALA A 219 -7.69 -5.87 1.15
N VAL A 220 -8.65 -5.93 0.24
CA VAL A 220 -9.67 -6.98 0.16
C VAL A 220 -9.75 -7.49 -1.27
N LEU A 221 -9.68 -8.81 -1.42
CA LEU A 221 -9.91 -9.51 -2.68
C LEU A 221 -11.38 -9.91 -2.75
N GLN A 222 -12.07 -9.54 -3.81
CA GLN A 222 -13.47 -9.87 -4.04
C GLN A 222 -13.62 -10.71 -5.30
N ALA A 223 -14.38 -11.79 -5.21
CA ALA A 223 -14.79 -12.54 -6.39
C ALA A 223 -15.89 -11.78 -7.12
N GLY A 224 -15.83 -11.79 -8.45
CA GLY A 224 -16.92 -11.28 -9.27
C GLY A 224 -18.23 -12.05 -9.02
N PRO A 225 -19.38 -11.46 -9.37
CA PRO A 225 -20.66 -12.16 -9.29
C PRO A 225 -20.56 -13.49 -10.05
N ARG A 226 -20.94 -14.60 -9.39
CA ARG A 226 -21.08 -15.89 -10.06
C ARG A 226 -22.18 -15.76 -11.12
N PRO A 227 -21.96 -16.21 -12.36
CA PRO A 227 -22.95 -16.16 -13.43
C PRO A 227 -24.19 -17.02 -13.11
#